data_AF-A0A820EGS8-F1
#
_entry.id   AF-A0A820EGS8-F1
#
_cell.length_a   1.000
_cell.length_b   1.000
_cell.length_c   1.000
_cell.angle_alpha   90.00
_cell.angle_beta   90.00
_cell.angle_gamma   90.00
#
_symmetry.space_group_name_H-M   'P 1'
#
loop_
_entity.id
_entity.type
_entity.pdbx_description
1 polymer ?
#
loop_
_entity_poly.entity_id
_entity_poly.type
_entity_poly.pdbx_seq_one_letter_code
_entity_poly.pdbx_strand_id
1 'polypeptide(L)'
;ELEQKEAVLSRNEESIKIVRRSLFFKCRFIYRPVQIILGVLLFLFALLIFISLLLSNINKCIHFVSIKHIFAQGNKTLPNPIDIIITWTGKFYPVSYIVLSLLLIYIIVTSLFGLQQLGIWYFWVRMYRFSRGRTKPQAILMLSSLMMFIVVAINAFVYLLIPQYSIYGDQYYASVNATVIVQPCTQYVTTGITSIYLILFLIYLF
;
A
#
# COMPACT_ATOMS: atom_id res chain seq x y z
N GLU A 1 -35.31 -38.13 -25.61
CA GLU A 1 -34.80 -36.94 -24.87
C GLU A 1 -33.57 -37.21 -24.00
N LEU A 2 -33.56 -38.30 -23.21
CA LEU A 2 -32.40 -38.67 -22.37
C LEU A 2 -31.11 -38.93 -23.18
N GLU A 3 -31.21 -39.70 -24.27
CA GLU A 3 -30.06 -40.01 -25.14
C GLU A 3 -29.46 -38.75 -25.81
N GLN A 4 -30.28 -37.77 -26.16
CA GLN A 4 -29.82 -36.50 -26.71
C GLN A 4 -29.03 -35.68 -25.69
N LYS A 5 -29.41 -35.73 -24.41
CA LYS A 5 -28.68 -35.04 -23.33
C LYS A 5 -27.33 -35.70 -23.05
N GLU A 6 -27.23 -37.03 -23.10
CA GLU A 6 -25.96 -37.75 -22.96
C GLU A 6 -25.00 -37.48 -24.12
N ALA A 7 -25.51 -37.38 -25.35
CA ALA A 7 -24.72 -37.01 -26.52
C ALA A 7 -24.16 -35.58 -26.43
N VAL A 8 -24.90 -34.65 -25.82
CA VAL A 8 -24.44 -33.28 -25.59
C VAL A 8 -23.43 -33.21 -24.44
N LEU A 9 -23.65 -33.95 -23.36
CA LEU A 9 -22.74 -33.97 -22.22
C LEU A 9 -21.37 -34.57 -22.59
N SER A 10 -21.36 -35.67 -23.35
CA SER A 10 -20.13 -36.33 -23.81
C SER A 10 -19.28 -35.42 -24.70
N ARG A 11 -19.89 -34.68 -25.65
CA ARG A 11 -19.19 -33.64 -26.45
C ARG A 11 -18.59 -32.52 -25.59
N ASN A 12 -19.31 -32.09 -24.56
CA ASN A 12 -18.82 -31.07 -23.64
C ASN A 12 -17.65 -31.60 -22.79
N GLU A 13 -17.68 -32.86 -22.37
CA GLU A 13 -16.55 -33.47 -21.67
C GLU A 13 -15.30 -33.58 -22.55
N GLU A 14 -15.46 -33.98 -23.82
CA GLU A 14 -14.35 -34.08 -24.76
C GLU A 14 -13.71 -32.73 -25.04
N SER A 15 -14.51 -31.69 -25.29
CA SER A 15 -14.00 -30.32 -25.48
C SER A 15 -13.33 -29.78 -24.22
N ILE A 16 -13.86 -30.06 -23.02
CA ILE A 16 -13.21 -29.71 -21.75
C ILE A 16 -11.89 -30.48 -21.58
N LYS A 17 -11.84 -31.77 -21.93
CA LYS A 17 -10.62 -32.60 -21.85
C LYS A 17 -9.53 -32.14 -22.81
N ILE A 18 -9.89 -31.75 -24.04
CA ILE A 18 -8.94 -31.24 -25.05
C ILE A 18 -8.34 -29.90 -24.62
N VAL A 19 -9.16 -28.97 -24.12
CA VAL A 19 -8.70 -27.68 -23.58
C VAL A 19 -7.83 -27.86 -22.33
N ARG A 20 -8.08 -28.93 -21.56
CA ARG A 20 -7.35 -29.25 -20.33
C ARG A 20 -5.93 -29.77 -20.57
N ARG A 21 -5.64 -30.46 -21.70
CA ARG A 21 -4.52 -31.42 -21.74
C ARG A 21 -3.18 -30.94 -22.27
N SER A 22 -3.05 -29.90 -23.09
CA SER A 22 -1.79 -29.75 -23.85
C SER A 22 -0.68 -28.97 -23.13
N LEU A 23 -0.94 -27.76 -22.62
CA LEU A 23 0.13 -26.89 -22.07
C LEU A 23 -0.27 -26.16 -20.78
N PHE A 24 -1.57 -25.89 -20.60
CA PHE A 24 -2.06 -25.08 -19.50
C PHE A 24 -1.97 -25.76 -18.13
N PHE A 25 -2.08 -27.09 -18.04
CA PHE A 25 -1.99 -27.81 -16.77
C PHE A 25 -0.58 -27.88 -16.20
N LYS A 26 0.44 -28.02 -17.06
CA LYS A 26 1.85 -28.08 -16.65
C LYS A 26 2.35 -26.70 -16.21
N CYS A 27 2.03 -25.65 -16.98
CA CYS A 27 2.27 -24.26 -16.56
C CYS A 27 1.50 -23.89 -15.29
N ARG A 28 0.25 -24.35 -15.13
CA ARG A 28 -0.55 -24.08 -13.93
C ARG A 28 0.00 -24.77 -12.69
N PHE A 29 0.60 -25.95 -12.81
CA PHE A 29 1.23 -26.63 -11.67
C PHE A 29 2.46 -25.86 -11.15
N ILE A 30 3.26 -25.25 -12.03
CA ILE A 30 4.42 -24.41 -11.67
C ILE A 30 3.98 -23.00 -11.24
N TYR A 31 2.93 -22.45 -11.84
CA TYR A 31 2.42 -21.12 -11.53
C TYR A 31 1.77 -21.05 -10.14
N ARG A 32 1.16 -22.15 -9.67
CA ARG A 32 0.52 -22.24 -8.34
C ARG A 32 1.48 -21.99 -7.16
N PRO A 33 2.64 -22.66 -7.04
CA PRO A 33 3.59 -22.39 -5.95
C PRO A 33 4.23 -21.01 -6.08
N VAL A 34 4.55 -20.55 -7.29
CA VAL A 34 5.06 -19.18 -7.52
C VAL A 34 4.05 -18.13 -7.05
N GLN A 35 2.76 -18.33 -7.31
CA GLN A 35 1.70 -17.44 -6.83
C GLN A 35 1.60 -17.43 -5.29
N ILE A 36 1.80 -18.58 -4.62
CA ILE A 36 1.79 -18.66 -3.16
C ILE A 36 3.00 -17.92 -2.57
N ILE A 37 4.20 -18.16 -3.11
CA ILE A 37 5.43 -17.47 -2.67
C ILE A 37 5.28 -15.96 -2.84
N LEU A 38 4.79 -15.50 -3.99
CA LEU A 38 4.52 -14.09 -4.23
C LEU A 38 3.49 -13.53 -3.23
N GLY A 39 2.43 -14.28 -2.92
CA GLY A 39 1.44 -13.87 -1.93
C GLY A 39 2.03 -13.72 -0.52
N VAL A 40 2.86 -14.67 -0.08
CA VAL A 40 3.56 -14.60 1.21
C VAL A 40 4.51 -13.42 1.27
N LEU A 41 5.26 -13.17 0.18
CA LEU A 41 6.16 -12.01 0.08
C LEU A 41 5.40 -10.69 0.22
N LEU A 42 4.29 -10.52 -0.51
CA LEU A 42 3.45 -9.33 -0.44
C LEU A 42 2.80 -9.18 0.95
N PHE A 43 2.40 -10.29 1.58
CA PHE A 43 1.86 -10.27 2.95
C PHE A 43 2.91 -9.79 3.96
N LEU A 44 4.14 -10.27 3.88
CA LEU A 44 5.24 -9.80 4.73
C LEU A 44 5.51 -8.30 4.52
N PHE A 45 5.47 -7.84 3.27
CA PHE A 45 5.63 -6.43 2.96
C PHE A 45 4.49 -5.56 3.52
N ALA A 46 3.24 -6.04 3.45
CA ALA A 46 2.11 -5.39 4.10
C ALA A 46 2.30 -5.28 5.63
N LEU A 47 2.80 -6.34 6.25
CA LEU A 47 3.07 -6.39 7.69
C LEU A 47 4.14 -5.36 8.08
N LEU A 48 5.20 -5.21 7.27
CA LEU A 48 6.22 -4.18 7.47
C LEU A 48 5.63 -2.77 7.45
N ILE A 49 4.75 -2.48 6.49
CA ILE A 49 4.02 -1.20 6.38
C ILE A 49 3.14 -0.98 7.62
N PHE A 50 2.42 -2.01 8.04
CA PHE A 50 1.56 -1.95 9.22
C PHE A 50 2.36 -1.64 10.50
N ILE A 51 3.47 -2.36 10.75
CA ILE A 51 4.35 -2.10 11.90
C ILE A 51 4.89 -0.66 11.85
N SER A 52 5.32 -0.19 10.68
CA SER A 52 5.85 1.16 10.49
C SER A 52 4.87 2.26 10.85
N LEU A 53 3.60 2.09 10.45
CA LEU A 53 2.52 3.00 10.81
C LEU A 53 2.17 2.93 12.28
N LEU A 54 2.09 1.71 12.84
CA LEU A 54 1.77 1.51 14.24
C LEU A 54 2.81 2.18 15.13
N LEU A 55 4.09 2.01 14.79
CA LEU A 55 5.20 2.66 15.50
C LEU A 55 5.15 4.19 15.36
N SER A 56 4.86 4.70 14.16
CA SER A 56 4.72 6.13 13.90
C SER A 56 3.56 6.76 14.67
N ASN A 57 2.43 6.07 14.78
CA ASN A 57 1.27 6.54 15.56
C ASN A 57 1.50 6.45 17.07
N ILE A 58 2.13 5.37 17.57
CA ILE A 58 2.51 5.26 18.98
C ILE A 58 3.48 6.37 19.38
N ASN A 59 4.48 6.64 18.53
CA ASN A 59 5.42 7.73 18.77
C ASN A 59 4.70 9.08 18.89
N LYS A 60 3.71 9.34 18.02
CA LYS A 60 2.88 10.55 18.11
C LYS A 60 2.08 10.61 19.42
N CYS A 61 1.50 9.50 19.86
CA CYS A 61 0.73 9.44 21.11
C CYS A 61 1.58 9.69 22.36
N ILE A 62 2.79 9.10 22.43
CA ILE A 62 3.70 9.27 23.57
C ILE A 62 4.14 10.73 23.70
N HIS A 63 4.45 11.39 22.58
CA HIS A 63 4.90 12.79 22.58
C HIS A 63 3.75 13.80 22.74
N PHE A 64 2.51 13.44 22.41
CA PHE A 64 1.33 14.30 22.64
C PHE A 64 1.05 14.54 24.14
N VAL A 65 1.40 13.57 25.01
CA VAL A 65 1.17 13.67 26.47
C VAL A 65 2.12 14.66 27.15
N SER A 66 3.21 15.08 26.49
CA SER A 66 4.23 15.95 27.08
C SER A 66 4.35 17.28 26.32
N ILE A 67 3.36 18.17 26.50
CA ILE A 67 3.26 19.49 25.83
C ILE A 67 4.53 20.36 26.00
N LYS A 68 5.32 20.15 27.05
CA LYS A 68 6.54 20.93 27.34
C LYS A 68 7.83 20.43 26.66
N HIS A 69 7.88 19.19 26.16
CA HIS A 69 9.07 18.64 25.50
C HIS A 69 9.00 18.68 23.95
N ILE A 70 7.90 19.19 23.40
CA ILE A 70 7.60 19.24 21.95
C ILE A 70 8.66 20.02 21.14
N PHE A 71 9.38 20.95 21.75
CA PHE A 71 10.32 21.83 21.02
C PHE A 71 11.80 21.47 21.17
N ALA A 72 12.16 20.50 22.02
CA ALA A 72 13.56 20.31 22.43
C ALA A 72 14.15 18.93 22.13
N GLN A 73 13.36 17.93 21.76
CA GLN A 73 13.90 16.58 21.50
C GLN A 73 14.02 16.31 20.00
N GLY A 74 15.18 16.63 19.42
CA GLY A 74 15.59 16.23 18.06
C GLY A 74 15.85 14.73 17.88
N ASN A 75 15.50 13.90 18.86
CA ASN A 75 15.66 12.45 18.77
C ASN A 75 14.30 11.79 18.55
N LYS A 76 14.10 11.26 17.35
CA LYS A 76 13.12 10.21 17.12
C LYS A 76 13.44 9.04 18.06
N THR A 77 12.69 8.91 19.15
CA THR A 77 12.90 7.82 20.12
C THR A 77 12.53 6.46 19.53
N LEU A 78 11.60 6.42 18.56
CA LEU A 78 11.24 5.22 17.83
C LEU A 78 11.42 5.42 16.32
N PRO A 79 12.45 4.82 15.71
CA PRO A 79 12.69 4.98 14.28
C PRO A 79 11.70 4.13 13.47
N ASN A 80 11.03 4.76 12.50
CA ASN A 80 10.16 4.04 11.57
C ASN A 80 11.05 3.18 10.62
N PRO A 81 10.85 1.85 10.56
CA PRO A 81 11.72 0.97 9.79
C PRO A 81 11.67 1.23 8.29
N ILE A 82 10.52 1.65 7.74
CA ILE A 82 10.42 2.02 6.32
C ILE A 82 11.22 3.31 6.02
N ASP A 83 11.16 4.29 6.92
CA ASP A 83 11.90 5.55 6.79
C ASP A 83 13.42 5.30 6.80
N ILE A 84 13.90 4.37 7.65
CA ILE A 84 15.31 3.93 7.64
C ILE A 84 15.68 3.27 6.32
N ILE A 85 14.89 2.31 5.85
CA ILE A 85 15.17 1.56 4.61
C ILE A 85 15.28 2.53 3.43
N ILE A 86 14.37 3.48 3.32
CA ILE A 86 14.34 4.43 2.21
C ILE A 86 15.44 5.47 2.32
N THR A 87 15.75 5.96 3.52
CA THR A 87 16.89 6.87 3.74
C THR A 87 18.22 6.18 3.45
N TRP A 88 18.37 4.91 3.82
CA TRP A 88 19.58 4.13 3.54
C TRP A 88 19.73 3.84 2.04
N THR A 89 18.62 3.48 1.39
CA THR A 89 18.58 3.31 -0.08
C THR A 89 18.78 4.65 -0.81
N GLY A 90 18.43 5.78 -0.16
CA GLY A 90 18.62 7.16 -0.62
C GLY A 90 20.06 7.50 -0.99
N LYS A 91 21.05 6.87 -0.33
CA LYS A 91 22.48 7.02 -0.66
C LYS A 91 22.85 6.46 -2.03
N PHE A 92 22.04 5.55 -2.58
CA PHE A 92 22.25 4.94 -3.89
C PHE A 92 21.28 5.54 -4.91
N TYR A 93 21.65 6.68 -5.48
CA TYR A 93 20.94 7.23 -6.64
C TYR A 93 21.11 6.29 -7.85
N PRO A 94 20.07 5.90 -8.63
CA PRO A 94 18.64 6.27 -8.63
C PRO A 94 17.71 5.23 -7.95
N VAL A 95 18.27 4.28 -7.21
CA VAL A 95 17.56 3.11 -6.66
C VAL A 95 16.44 3.52 -5.69
N SER A 96 16.65 4.60 -4.94
CA SER A 96 15.66 5.12 -3.99
C SER A 96 14.32 5.48 -4.64
N TYR A 97 14.34 6.05 -5.85
CA TYR A 97 13.13 6.38 -6.60
C TYR A 97 12.40 5.14 -7.10
N ILE A 98 13.14 4.12 -7.52
CA ILE A 98 12.56 2.84 -7.96
C ILE A 98 11.86 2.18 -6.76
N VAL A 99 12.49 2.15 -5.60
CA VAL A 99 11.91 1.57 -4.37
C VAL A 99 10.68 2.36 -3.92
N LEU A 100 10.75 3.69 -3.89
CA LEU A 100 9.60 4.53 -3.55
C LEU A 100 8.44 4.36 -4.55
N SER A 101 8.74 4.31 -5.85
CA SER A 101 7.74 4.10 -6.90
C SER A 101 7.09 2.73 -6.77
N LEU A 102 7.87 1.67 -6.50
CA LEU A 102 7.36 0.32 -6.31
C LEU A 102 6.48 0.22 -5.06
N LEU A 103 6.84 0.91 -3.97
CA LEU A 103 6.00 1.04 -2.77
C LEU A 103 4.66 1.72 -3.09
N LEU A 104 4.67 2.83 -3.85
CA LEU A 104 3.46 3.54 -4.25
C LEU A 104 2.56 2.69 -5.15
N ILE A 105 3.13 2.04 -6.15
CA ILE A 105 2.40 1.12 -7.05
C ILE A 105 1.81 -0.02 -6.23
N TYR A 106 2.57 -0.59 -5.28
CA TYR A 106 2.08 -1.64 -4.40
C TYR A 106 0.86 -1.20 -3.57
N ILE A 107 0.88 0.01 -2.99
CA ILE A 107 -0.25 0.54 -2.22
C ILE A 107 -1.48 0.72 -3.12
N ILE A 108 -1.32 1.34 -4.29
CA ILE A 108 -2.42 1.56 -5.24
C ILE A 108 -3.04 0.23 -5.70
N VAL A 109 -2.20 -0.73 -6.08
CA VAL A 109 -2.64 -2.05 -6.54
C VAL A 109 -3.35 -2.81 -5.42
N THR A 110 -2.79 -2.80 -4.21
CA THR A 110 -3.41 -3.44 -3.04
C THR A 110 -4.75 -2.82 -2.70
N SER A 111 -4.88 -1.48 -2.76
CA SER A 111 -6.16 -0.78 -2.57
C SER A 111 -7.20 -1.15 -3.63
N LEU A 112 -6.80 -1.27 -4.90
CA LEU A 112 -7.67 -1.76 -5.98
C LEU A 112 -8.19 -3.18 -5.71
N PHE A 113 -7.30 -4.09 -5.34
CA PHE A 113 -7.67 -5.46 -4.99
C PHE A 113 -8.55 -5.52 -3.74
N GLY A 114 -8.27 -4.69 -2.73
CA GLY A 114 -9.07 -4.55 -1.52
C GLY A 114 -10.51 -4.13 -1.83
N LEU A 115 -10.69 -3.10 -2.67
CA LEU A 115 -12.01 -2.66 -3.11
C LEU A 115 -12.77 -3.74 -3.90
N GLN A 116 -12.06 -4.49 -4.76
CA GLN A 116 -12.66 -5.58 -5.52
C GLN A 116 -13.14 -6.73 -4.62
N GLN A 117 -12.38 -7.09 -3.58
CA GLN A 117 -12.74 -8.17 -2.66
C GLN A 117 -13.81 -7.78 -1.65
N LEU A 118 -13.69 -6.59 -1.04
CA LEU A 118 -14.69 -6.09 -0.11
C LEU A 118 -16.05 -5.91 -0.84
N GLY A 119 -16.01 -5.36 -2.06
CA GLY A 119 -17.20 -4.86 -2.76
C GLY A 119 -17.65 -3.52 -2.17
N ILE A 120 -18.55 -2.81 -2.86
CA ILE A 120 -19.11 -1.56 -2.30
C ILE A 120 -20.22 -1.95 -1.32
N TRP A 121 -19.94 -1.82 -0.03
CA TRP A 121 -20.93 -1.89 1.04
C TRP A 121 -21.48 -0.49 1.24
N TYR A 122 -22.77 -0.31 1.02
CA TYR A 122 -23.45 0.91 1.41
C TYR A 122 -24.36 0.56 2.58
N PHE A 123 -24.04 1.07 3.77
CA PHE A 123 -24.90 0.95 4.96
C PHE A 123 -25.39 -0.49 5.21
N TRP A 124 -24.45 -1.46 5.27
CA TRP A 124 -24.68 -2.90 5.42
C TRP A 124 -25.26 -3.69 4.23
N VAL A 125 -25.63 -3.06 3.12
CA VAL A 125 -26.07 -3.78 1.91
C VAL A 125 -24.95 -3.85 0.86
N ARG A 126 -24.64 -5.06 0.39
CA ARG A 126 -23.67 -5.29 -0.69
C ARG A 126 -24.30 -4.87 -2.03
N MET A 127 -24.05 -3.64 -2.45
CA MET A 127 -24.71 -2.99 -3.60
C MET A 127 -24.17 -3.49 -4.93
N TYR A 128 -22.84 -3.59 -5.06
CA TYR A 128 -22.20 -4.00 -6.31
C TYR A 128 -21.13 -5.06 -6.06
N ARG A 129 -21.26 -6.18 -6.77
CA ARG A 129 -20.23 -7.23 -6.83
C ARG A 129 -19.39 -7.02 -8.08
N PHE A 130 -18.11 -6.68 -7.89
CA PHE A 130 -17.18 -6.57 -9.01
C PHE A 130 -16.83 -7.98 -9.52
N SER A 131 -17.43 -8.36 -10.65
CA SER A 131 -17.09 -9.59 -11.36
C SER A 131 -16.47 -9.25 -12.70
N ARG A 132 -15.34 -9.90 -13.04
CA ARG A 132 -14.67 -9.71 -14.33
C ARG A 132 -15.65 -10.04 -15.47
N GLY A 133 -15.91 -9.06 -16.33
CA GLY A 133 -16.74 -9.21 -17.54
C GLY A 133 -18.24 -8.95 -17.39
N ARG A 134 -18.74 -8.59 -16.19
CA ARG A 134 -20.17 -8.27 -15.97
C ARG A 134 -20.41 -7.06 -15.06
N THR A 135 -19.53 -6.06 -15.09
CA THR A 135 -19.69 -4.82 -14.33
C THR A 135 -20.58 -3.83 -15.06
N LYS A 136 -21.65 -3.35 -14.41
CA LYS A 136 -22.49 -2.26 -14.94
C LYS A 136 -21.64 -0.98 -15.09
N PRO A 137 -21.86 -0.14 -16.13
CA PRO A 137 -21.07 1.07 -16.36
C PRO A 137 -21.10 2.06 -15.18
N GLN A 138 -22.23 2.13 -14.46
CA GLN A 138 -22.36 2.93 -13.23
C GLN A 138 -21.40 2.51 -12.10
N ALA A 139 -21.10 1.22 -11.97
CA ALA A 139 -20.18 0.72 -10.94
C ALA A 139 -18.72 1.10 -11.25
N ILE A 140 -18.37 1.21 -12.54
CA ILE A 140 -17.04 1.62 -12.99
C ILE A 140 -16.83 3.11 -12.69
N LEU A 141 -17.86 3.95 -12.91
CA LEU A 141 -17.84 5.37 -12.54
C LEU A 141 -17.63 5.56 -11.02
N MET A 142 -18.38 4.83 -10.19
CA MET A 142 -18.22 4.89 -8.73
C MET A 142 -16.87 4.35 -8.25
N LEU A 143 -16.32 3.32 -8.90
CA LEU A 143 -14.97 2.83 -8.63
C LEU A 143 -13.92 3.90 -8.96
N SER A 144 -14.09 4.63 -10.07
CA SER A 144 -13.16 5.67 -10.48
C SER A 144 -13.13 6.86 -9.50
N SER A 145 -14.28 7.26 -8.95
CA SER A 145 -14.33 8.32 -7.94
C SER A 145 -13.72 7.86 -6.62
N LEU A 146 -13.97 6.62 -6.18
CA LEU A 146 -13.32 6.04 -4.99
C LEU A 146 -11.80 5.95 -5.15
N MET A 147 -11.32 5.57 -6.33
CA MET A 147 -9.90 5.58 -6.66
C MET A 147 -9.29 6.97 -6.53
N MET A 148 -9.98 8.01 -6.97
CA MET A 148 -9.52 9.39 -6.84
C MET A 148 -9.34 9.79 -5.36
N PHE A 149 -10.31 9.46 -4.50
CA PHE A 149 -10.18 9.70 -3.05
C PHE A 149 -9.03 8.92 -2.42
N ILE A 150 -8.80 7.69 -2.85
CA ILE A 150 -7.67 6.88 -2.38
C ILE A 150 -6.33 7.52 -2.76
N VAL A 151 -6.18 8.02 -3.99
CA VAL A 151 -4.94 8.71 -4.41
C VAL A 151 -4.68 9.95 -3.55
N VAL A 152 -5.73 10.73 -3.24
CA VAL A 152 -5.60 11.87 -2.32
C VAL A 152 -5.17 11.41 -0.92
N ALA A 153 -5.76 10.34 -0.39
CA ALA A 153 -5.38 9.79 0.92
C ALA A 153 -3.93 9.27 0.93
N ILE A 154 -3.48 8.63 -0.16
CA ILE A 154 -2.11 8.14 -0.31
C ILE A 154 -1.10 9.28 -0.22
N ASN A 155 -1.41 10.47 -0.75
CA ASN A 155 -0.51 11.63 -0.62
C ASN A 155 -0.25 11.98 0.84
N ALA A 156 -1.29 12.07 1.67
CA ALA A 156 -1.12 12.31 3.11
C ALA A 156 -0.39 11.14 3.81
N PHE A 157 -0.66 9.92 3.36
CA PHE A 157 -0.06 8.70 3.90
C PHE A 157 1.47 8.63 3.68
N VAL A 158 1.98 9.10 2.54
CA VAL A 158 3.42 9.15 2.27
C VAL A 158 4.16 10.01 3.30
N TYR A 159 3.59 11.17 3.67
CA TYR A 159 4.15 12.03 4.71
C TYR A 159 4.18 11.37 6.10
N LEU A 160 3.27 10.43 6.38
CA LEU A 160 3.30 9.64 7.60
C LEU A 160 4.32 8.50 7.55
N LEU A 161 4.45 7.85 6.40
CA LEU A 161 5.34 6.70 6.24
C LEU A 161 6.82 7.10 6.23
N ILE A 162 7.18 8.18 5.55
CA ILE A 162 8.58 8.55 5.29
C ILE A 162 8.75 10.06 5.46
N PRO A 163 8.58 10.58 6.69
CA PRO A 163 8.55 12.02 6.92
C PRO A 163 9.89 12.71 6.58
N GLN A 164 11.04 12.04 6.72
CA GLN A 164 12.34 12.64 6.41
C GLN A 164 12.60 12.72 4.92
N TYR A 165 12.46 11.59 4.22
CA TYR A 165 12.73 11.52 2.80
C TYR A 165 11.75 12.42 2.00
N SER A 166 10.49 12.51 2.44
CA SER A 166 9.48 13.33 1.75
C SER A 166 9.72 14.83 1.87
N ILE A 167 10.45 15.28 2.91
CA ILE A 167 10.62 16.71 3.22
C ILE A 167 12.02 17.19 2.87
N TYR A 168 13.05 16.41 3.14
CA TYR A 168 14.44 16.80 2.86
C TYR A 168 15.08 16.00 1.72
N GLY A 169 14.53 14.85 1.35
CA GLY A 169 15.17 13.98 0.38
C GLY A 169 16.60 13.61 0.80
N ASP A 170 17.56 13.80 -0.11
CA ASP A 170 19.00 13.56 0.11
C ASP A 170 19.78 14.87 0.30
N GLN A 171 19.15 15.87 0.94
CA GLN A 171 19.80 17.16 1.19
C GLN A 171 20.70 17.10 2.43
N TYR A 172 21.89 17.69 2.29
CA TYR A 172 22.86 17.88 3.37
C TYR A 172 23.16 19.37 3.54
N TYR A 173 23.37 19.80 4.78
CA TYR A 173 23.83 21.15 5.10
C TYR A 173 25.25 21.10 5.67
N ALA A 174 26.04 22.14 5.39
CA ALA A 174 27.35 22.32 5.98
C ALA A 174 27.22 23.11 7.29
N SER A 175 27.65 22.53 8.40
CA SER A 175 27.75 23.25 9.68
C SER A 175 29.13 23.90 9.79
N VAL A 176 29.18 25.22 9.98
CA VAL A 176 30.43 25.98 10.09
C VAL A 176 30.78 26.15 11.57
N ASN A 177 31.22 25.07 12.21
CA ASN A 177 31.84 25.10 13.53
C ASN A 177 33.28 24.57 13.41
N ALA A 178 34.21 25.46 13.04
CA ALA A 178 35.67 25.26 12.91
C ALA A 178 36.18 24.22 11.88
N THR A 179 35.36 23.25 11.45
CA THR A 179 35.61 22.36 10.30
C THR A 179 34.31 22.20 9.52
N VAL A 180 34.38 22.07 8.19
CA VAL A 180 33.18 21.85 7.36
C VAL A 180 32.70 20.42 7.58
N ILE A 181 31.75 20.24 8.50
CA ILE A 181 31.07 18.96 8.72
C ILE A 181 29.78 18.99 7.92
N VAL A 182 29.65 18.04 6.99
CA VAL A 182 28.44 17.84 6.18
C VAL A 182 27.48 16.97 6.99
N GLN A 183 26.32 17.51 7.35
CA GLN A 183 25.31 16.84 8.17
C GLN A 183 23.98 16.71 7.39
N PRO A 184 23.28 15.56 7.47
CA PRO A 184 21.99 15.39 6.81
C PRO A 184 20.94 16.30 7.43
N CYS A 185 20.06 16.87 6.60
CA CYS A 185 18.90 17.61 7.07
C CYS A 185 17.93 16.65 7.79
N THR A 186 17.70 16.87 9.09
CA THR A 186 16.78 16.07 9.90
C THR A 186 15.60 16.90 10.39
N GLN A 187 14.39 16.32 10.46
CA GLN A 187 13.23 17.08 10.93
C GLN A 187 13.26 17.16 12.45
N TYR A 188 13.33 18.39 12.96
CA TYR A 188 12.77 18.73 14.25
C TYR A 188 11.25 18.88 14.05
N VAL A 189 10.46 18.00 14.65
CA VAL A 189 9.04 17.82 14.32
C VAL A 189 8.22 19.06 14.70
N THR A 190 7.68 19.76 13.69
CA THR A 190 6.54 20.68 13.83
C THR A 190 5.35 20.12 13.04
N THR A 191 4.66 19.12 13.56
CA THR A 191 3.44 18.60 12.91
C THR A 191 2.32 18.31 13.91
N GLY A 192 1.72 19.38 14.45
CA GLY A 192 0.44 19.30 15.17
C GLY A 192 -0.78 19.32 14.25
N ILE A 193 -0.63 19.77 13.00
CA ILE A 193 -1.77 20.10 12.14
C ILE A 193 -2.16 18.91 11.22
N THR A 194 -1.21 18.10 10.78
CA THR A 194 -1.48 17.01 9.80
C THR A 194 -2.10 15.75 10.41
N SER A 195 -1.93 15.51 11.71
CA SER A 195 -2.47 14.31 12.36
C SER A 195 -3.98 14.37 12.66
N ILE A 196 -4.53 15.57 12.84
CA ILE A 196 -5.97 15.76 13.12
C ILE A 196 -6.81 15.47 11.87
N TYR A 197 -6.37 15.92 10.70
CA TYR A 197 -7.08 15.68 9.44
C TYR A 197 -7.10 14.19 9.04
N LEU A 198 -6.04 13.43 9.35
CA LEU A 198 -6.00 12.00 9.06
C LEU A 198 -6.94 11.19 9.97
N ILE A 199 -7.04 11.57 11.25
CA ILE A 199 -7.96 10.93 12.20
C ILE A 199 -9.40 11.30 11.85
N LEU A 200 -9.69 12.56 11.51
CA LEU A 200 -11.02 12.96 11.01
C LEU A 200 -11.39 12.24 9.72
N PHE A 201 -10.45 12.04 8.79
CA PHE A 201 -10.68 11.33 7.53
C PHE A 201 -10.95 9.83 7.75
N LEU A 202 -10.24 9.18 8.67
CA LEU A 202 -10.48 7.77 9.04
C LEU A 202 -11.84 7.58 9.76
N ILE A 203 -12.27 8.56 10.56
CA ILE A 203 -13.59 8.55 11.21
C ILE A 203 -14.71 8.82 10.20
N TYR A 204 -14.46 9.63 9.15
CA TYR A 204 -15.44 9.88 8.08
C TYR A 204 -15.55 8.73 7.06
N LEU A 205 -14.58 7.79 7.04
CA LEU A 205 -14.54 6.67 6.10
C LEU A 205 -15.14 5.37 6.67
N PHE A 206 -15.46 5.33 7.97
CA PHE A 206 -16.14 4.22 8.66
C PHE A 206 -17.54 4.62 9.10
#